data_AF-A0A444X8Q8-F1
#
_entry.id   AF-A0A444X8Q8-F1
#
_cell.length_a   1.000
_cell.length_b   1.000
_cell.length_c   1.000
_cell.angle_alpha   90.00
_cell.angle_beta   90.00
_cell.angle_gamma   90.00
#
_symmetry.space_group_name_H-M   'P 1'
#
loop_
_entity.id
_entity.type
_entity.pdbx_description
1 polymer ?
#
loop_
_entity_poly.entity_id
_entity_poly.type
_entity_poly.pdbx_seq_one_letter_code
_entity_poly.pdbx_strand_id
1 'polypeptide(L)'
;MGSLLFLLLVIFTLCNDAAADCSNGDCMEPAIGTLKEIEAFLSANPSEIVTLILEDYIHTQNGLKKVFSVVGLKKFWFPVTNMPRNGGNWSLVSDMVAKNRRLIVFTSVKSKEQSEGIAYQWNYMVENQYGDGGRKTGSCPNRAESSNLDDKSKSLVLFRLSQLLVQIIRHLLLTCCKLNMVPPAIDGQISLPLIITRRVKKEDRFKLWTC
;
A
#
# COMPACT_ATOMS: atom_id res chain seq x y z
N MET A 1 -9.64 26.68 8.81
CA MET A 1 -8.47 26.21 8.04
C MET A 1 -8.49 24.69 8.02
N GLY A 2 -8.82 24.08 6.87
CA GLY A 2 -8.91 22.63 6.76
C GLY A 2 -7.51 22.00 6.87
N SER A 3 -7.34 21.01 7.75
CA SER A 3 -6.09 20.27 7.77
C SER A 3 -6.05 19.33 6.58
N LEU A 4 -5.07 19.56 5.74
CA LEU A 4 -4.77 18.70 4.60
C LEU A 4 -3.96 17.52 5.11
N LEU A 5 -4.41 16.30 4.80
CA LEU A 5 -3.72 15.06 5.14
C LEU A 5 -3.29 14.37 3.86
N PHE A 6 -2.16 13.69 3.88
CA PHE A 6 -1.71 12.83 2.81
C PHE A 6 -1.97 11.35 3.15
N LEU A 7 -2.45 10.65 2.13
CA LEU A 7 -2.54 9.21 2.11
C LEU A 7 -1.39 8.69 1.25
N LEU A 8 -0.46 7.98 1.88
CA LEU A 8 0.65 7.31 1.20
C LEU A 8 0.30 5.83 1.02
N LEU A 9 0.09 5.41 -0.22
CA LEU A 9 -0.05 4.01 -0.59
C LEU A 9 1.30 3.47 -1.05
N VAL A 10 1.75 2.39 -0.42
CA VAL A 10 2.99 1.68 -0.77
C VAL A 10 2.64 0.24 -1.14
N ILE A 11 3.03 -0.18 -2.34
CA ILE A 11 2.87 -1.56 -2.81
C ILE A 11 4.26 -2.15 -3.02
N PHE A 12 4.60 -3.23 -2.33
CA PHE A 12 5.85 -3.95 -2.55
C PHE A 12 5.71 -5.44 -2.31
N THR A 13 6.58 -6.19 -2.98
CA THR A 13 6.61 -7.65 -2.99
C THR A 13 7.51 -8.16 -1.87
N LEU A 14 7.03 -9.13 -1.10
CA LEU A 14 7.77 -9.78 -0.01
C LEU A 14 8.08 -11.21 -0.39
N CYS A 15 9.37 -11.57 -0.49
CA CYS A 15 9.81 -12.93 -0.82
C CYS A 15 10.39 -13.64 0.42
N ASN A 16 10.26 -14.96 0.47
CA ASN A 16 10.74 -15.80 1.59
C ASN A 16 11.60 -16.99 1.15
N ASP A 17 11.94 -17.12 -0.14
CA ASP A 17 12.51 -18.38 -0.60
C ASP A 17 14.02 -18.46 -0.48
N ALA A 18 14.47 -19.53 0.19
CA ALA A 18 15.79 -20.13 0.08
C ALA A 18 16.06 -20.79 -1.30
N ALA A 19 15.14 -20.63 -2.26
CA ALA A 19 15.25 -21.12 -3.64
C ALA A 19 15.13 -20.01 -4.69
N ALA A 20 14.89 -18.76 -4.30
CA ALA A 20 15.36 -17.65 -5.11
C ALA A 20 16.88 -17.65 -4.98
N ASP A 21 17.59 -17.49 -6.09
CA ASP A 21 19.02 -17.26 -6.11
C ASP A 21 19.31 -15.95 -5.35
N CYS A 22 19.36 -16.04 -4.02
CA CYS A 22 19.72 -14.98 -3.09
C CYS A 22 21.25 -14.89 -3.00
N SER A 23 21.95 -15.01 -4.13
CA SER A 23 23.41 -15.00 -4.21
C SER A 23 24.04 -13.69 -3.72
N ASN A 24 23.23 -12.64 -3.49
CA ASN A 24 23.69 -11.33 -3.02
C ASN A 24 23.03 -10.80 -1.72
N GLY A 25 22.30 -11.62 -0.94
CA GLY A 25 21.90 -11.23 0.43
C GLY A 25 20.75 -10.21 0.62
N ASP A 26 20.13 -9.72 -0.46
CA ASP A 26 19.24 -8.54 -0.43
C ASP A 26 17.73 -8.78 -0.22
N CYS A 27 17.24 -9.98 0.12
CA CYS A 27 15.78 -10.22 0.03
C CYS A 27 14.95 -9.85 1.29
N MET A 28 15.57 -9.62 2.45
CA MET A 28 14.84 -9.22 3.68
C MET A 28 15.27 -7.88 4.28
N GLU A 29 16.51 -7.45 4.08
CA GLU A 29 16.97 -6.13 4.55
C GLU A 29 16.21 -4.95 3.93
N PRO A 30 15.88 -4.94 2.62
CA PRO A 30 15.14 -3.83 2.02
C PRO A 30 13.72 -3.67 2.57
N ALA A 31 13.04 -4.78 2.90
CA ALA A 31 11.69 -4.74 3.45
C ALA A 31 11.68 -4.17 4.87
N ILE A 32 12.62 -4.57 5.72
CA ILE A 32 12.76 -4.01 7.08
C ILE A 32 13.18 -2.53 7.01
N GLY A 33 14.11 -2.17 6.13
CA GLY A 33 14.52 -0.78 5.89
C GLY A 33 13.34 0.10 5.50
N THR A 34 12.57 -0.31 4.49
CA THR A 34 11.35 0.39 4.05
C THR A 34 10.33 0.52 5.19
N LEU A 35 10.11 -0.53 5.98
CA LEU A 35 9.18 -0.47 7.12
C LEU A 35 9.67 0.48 8.21
N LYS A 36 10.98 0.58 8.45
CA LYS A 36 11.57 1.58 9.37
C LYS A 36 11.37 3.00 8.86
N GLU A 37 11.53 3.24 7.56
CA GLU A 37 11.24 4.54 6.96
C GLU A 37 9.77 4.93 7.11
N ILE A 38 8.84 3.97 6.92
CA ILE A 38 7.41 4.20 7.15
C ILE A 38 7.12 4.52 8.62
N GLU A 39 7.80 3.85 9.56
CA GLU A 39 7.65 4.13 10.99
C GLU A 39 8.13 5.55 11.32
N ALA A 40 9.32 5.92 10.83
CA ALA A 40 9.87 7.25 11.01
C ALA A 40 8.95 8.32 10.41
N PHE A 41 8.42 8.07 9.21
CA PHE A 41 7.45 8.95 8.55
C PHE A 41 6.17 9.13 9.37
N LEU A 42 5.54 8.04 9.83
CA LEU A 42 4.32 8.13 10.64
C LEU A 42 4.56 8.79 11.99
N SER A 43 5.74 8.58 12.59
CA SER A 43 6.16 9.24 13.83
C SER A 43 6.38 10.74 13.67
N ALA A 44 7.03 11.17 12.58
CA ALA A 44 7.27 12.57 12.28
C ALA A 44 6.00 13.32 11.82
N ASN A 45 5.05 12.60 11.23
CA ASN A 45 3.86 13.19 10.64
C ASN A 45 2.58 12.63 11.29
N PRO A 46 2.13 13.17 12.44
CA PRO A 46 1.05 12.59 13.26
C PRO A 46 -0.34 12.63 12.60
N SER A 47 -0.46 13.42 11.54
CA SER A 47 -1.68 13.66 10.80
C SER A 47 -1.82 12.72 9.59
N GLU A 48 -0.74 12.05 9.19
CA GLU A 48 -0.65 11.29 7.94
C GLU A 48 -1.14 9.85 8.10
N ILE A 49 -1.69 9.28 7.02
CA ILE A 49 -2.14 7.89 6.96
C ILE A 49 -1.33 7.16 5.89
N VAL A 50 -0.86 5.97 6.22
CA VAL A 50 -0.17 5.07 5.30
C VAL A 50 -1.02 3.83 5.07
N THR A 51 -1.15 3.42 3.81
CA THR A 51 -1.70 2.12 3.44
C THR A 51 -0.63 1.28 2.78
N LEU A 52 -0.47 0.04 3.24
CA LEU A 52 0.44 -0.93 2.65
C LEU A 52 -0.39 -2.04 1.99
N ILE A 53 -0.06 -2.37 0.75
CA ILE A 53 -0.60 -3.54 0.06
C ILE A 53 0.57 -4.48 -0.22
N LEU A 54 0.58 -5.60 0.48
CA LEU A 54 1.68 -6.56 0.45
C LEU A 54 1.36 -7.67 -0.55
N GLU A 55 2.17 -7.77 -1.59
CA GLU A 55 2.26 -8.99 -2.39
C GLU A 55 3.11 -9.98 -1.61
N ASP A 56 2.44 -10.85 -0.87
CA ASP A 56 2.99 -11.60 0.25
C ASP A 56 3.32 -13.05 -0.15
N TYR A 57 4.60 -13.35 -0.23
CA TYR A 57 5.15 -14.71 -0.43
C TYR A 57 5.82 -15.23 0.85
N ILE A 58 5.51 -14.66 2.02
CA ILE A 58 6.07 -15.12 3.29
C ILE A 58 5.25 -16.30 3.79
N HIS A 59 5.87 -17.49 3.79
CA HIS A 59 5.26 -18.73 4.27
C HIS A 59 5.42 -18.93 5.78
N THR A 60 6.34 -18.22 6.44
CA THR A 60 6.53 -18.28 7.89
C THR A 60 5.33 -17.70 8.63
N GLN A 61 4.66 -18.53 9.42
CA GLN A 61 3.54 -18.13 10.25
C GLN A 61 3.92 -16.98 11.19
N ASN A 62 3.12 -15.91 11.24
CA ASN A 62 3.36 -14.71 12.03
C ASN A 62 4.65 -13.93 11.70
N GLY A 63 5.35 -14.25 10.60
CA GLY A 63 6.57 -13.54 10.21
C GLY A 63 6.33 -12.04 10.06
N LEU A 64 5.29 -11.67 9.31
CA LEU A 64 4.87 -10.28 9.13
C LEU A 64 4.55 -9.58 10.45
N LYS A 65 3.71 -10.19 11.29
CA LYS A 65 3.37 -9.64 12.61
C LYS A 65 4.62 -9.32 13.43
N LYS A 66 5.59 -10.24 13.44
CA LYS A 66 6.84 -10.06 14.18
C LYS A 66 7.63 -8.88 13.64
N VAL A 67 7.78 -8.75 12.33
CA VAL A 67 8.48 -7.61 11.72
C VAL A 67 7.78 -6.29 12.06
N PHE A 68 6.47 -6.18 11.88
CA PHE A 68 5.72 -4.97 12.25
C PHE A 68 5.85 -4.62 13.74
N SER A 69 5.94 -5.62 14.62
CA SER A 69 6.14 -5.41 16.05
C SER A 69 7.55 -4.91 16.36
N VAL A 70 8.58 -5.53 15.78
CA VAL A 70 9.99 -5.16 15.99
C VAL A 70 10.28 -3.75 15.47
N VAL A 71 9.73 -3.40 14.31
CA VAL A 71 9.88 -2.06 13.74
C VAL A 71 9.11 -1.01 14.55
N GLY A 72 8.10 -1.41 15.33
CA GLY A 72 7.30 -0.48 16.14
C GLY A 72 6.05 0.07 15.43
N LEU A 73 5.72 -0.44 14.24
CA LEU A 73 4.56 -0.01 13.44
C LEU A 73 3.21 -0.42 14.05
N LYS A 74 3.20 -1.40 14.97
CA LYS A 74 1.96 -1.85 15.62
C LYS A 74 1.21 -0.74 16.37
N LYS A 75 1.90 0.29 16.86
CA LYS A 75 1.27 1.46 17.50
C LYS A 75 0.39 2.30 16.58
N PHE A 76 0.57 2.17 15.26
CA PHE A 76 -0.21 2.87 14.24
C PHE A 76 -1.33 2.00 13.63
N TRP A 77 -1.40 0.72 14.00
CA TRP A 77 -2.16 -0.29 13.27
C TRP A 77 -3.67 -0.04 13.28
N PHE A 78 -4.29 -0.03 12.10
CA PHE A 78 -5.73 -0.03 11.94
C PHE A 78 -6.26 -1.47 12.02
N PRO A 79 -7.10 -1.81 13.03
CA PRO A 79 -7.51 -3.19 13.26
C PRO A 79 -8.54 -3.66 12.22
N VAL A 80 -8.39 -4.91 11.76
CA VAL A 80 -9.29 -5.56 10.79
C VAL A 80 -10.74 -5.58 11.27
N THR A 81 -10.97 -5.72 12.59
CA THR A 81 -12.30 -5.69 13.21
C THR A 81 -13.05 -4.37 12.99
N ASN A 82 -12.34 -3.29 12.65
CA ASN A 82 -12.91 -1.97 12.40
C ASN A 82 -12.93 -1.64 10.90
N MET A 83 -12.49 -2.56 10.03
CA MET A 83 -12.59 -2.39 8.59
C MET A 83 -14.02 -2.72 8.15
N PRO A 84 -14.64 -1.88 7.31
CA PRO A 84 -15.98 -2.14 6.85
C PRO A 84 -16.02 -3.38 5.97
N ARG A 85 -17.13 -4.10 6.05
CA ARG A 85 -17.46 -5.22 5.16
C ARG A 85 -18.74 -4.89 4.41
N ASN A 86 -18.96 -5.56 3.28
CA ASN A 86 -20.20 -5.48 2.50
C ASN A 86 -20.57 -4.03 2.10
N GLY A 87 -19.60 -3.28 1.59
CA GLY A 87 -19.82 -1.89 1.13
C GLY A 87 -19.98 -0.87 2.23
N GLY A 88 -19.71 -1.25 3.49
CA GLY A 88 -19.77 -0.34 4.63
C GLY A 88 -18.82 0.85 4.50
N ASN A 89 -19.13 1.93 5.22
CA ASN A 89 -18.30 3.13 5.21
C ASN A 89 -17.06 2.96 6.09
N TRP A 90 -15.91 3.43 5.60
CA TRP A 90 -14.70 3.53 6.40
C TRP A 90 -14.82 4.60 7.50
N SER A 91 -13.91 4.57 8.47
CA SER A 91 -13.84 5.62 9.50
C SER A 91 -13.57 7.00 8.88
N LEU A 92 -13.96 8.06 9.58
CA LEU A 92 -13.50 9.40 9.22
C LEU A 92 -11.99 9.46 9.38
N VAL A 93 -11.35 10.22 8.49
CA VAL A 93 -9.90 10.41 8.55
C VAL A 93 -9.51 11.07 9.89
N SER A 94 -10.31 12.02 10.39
CA SER A 94 -10.14 12.63 11.72
C SER A 94 -10.12 11.59 12.85
N ASP A 95 -11.03 10.61 12.83
CA ASP A 95 -11.12 9.57 13.85
C ASP A 95 -9.91 8.62 13.81
N MET A 96 -9.44 8.31 12.59
CA MET A 96 -8.24 7.49 12.38
C MET A 96 -7.02 8.17 12.99
N VAL A 97 -6.85 9.47 12.72
CA VAL A 97 -5.76 10.29 13.26
C VAL A 97 -5.86 10.40 14.78
N ALA A 98 -7.02 10.76 15.32
CA ALA A 98 -7.23 10.95 16.75
C ALA A 98 -6.96 9.68 17.57
N LYS A 99 -7.23 8.50 16.99
CA LYS A 99 -6.99 7.19 17.63
C LYS A 99 -5.60 6.60 17.32
N ASN A 100 -4.76 7.34 16.60
CA ASN A 100 -3.47 6.88 16.07
C ASN A 100 -3.57 5.56 15.25
N ARG A 101 -4.70 5.33 14.57
CA ARG A 101 -4.94 4.17 13.70
C ARG A 101 -4.67 4.57 12.24
N ARG A 102 -3.40 4.82 11.95
CA ARG A 102 -2.94 5.50 10.73
C ARG A 102 -2.15 4.60 9.78
N LEU A 103 -2.02 3.32 10.10
CA LEU A 103 -1.41 2.31 9.25
C LEU A 103 -2.46 1.24 8.89
N ILE A 104 -2.88 1.21 7.64
CA ILE A 104 -3.74 0.16 7.09
C ILE A 104 -2.86 -0.83 6.32
N VAL A 105 -3.00 -2.12 6.56
CA VAL A 105 -2.17 -3.14 5.90
C VAL A 105 -3.07 -4.21 5.28
N PHE A 106 -2.86 -4.44 4.00
CA PHE A 106 -3.48 -5.51 3.23
C PHE A 106 -2.43 -6.54 2.79
N THR A 107 -2.83 -7.80 2.67
CA THR A 107 -2.03 -8.91 2.14
C THR A 107 -2.76 -9.59 0.99
N SER A 108 -2.01 -10.15 0.04
CA SER A 108 -2.50 -11.02 -1.02
C SER A 108 -2.82 -12.45 -0.54
N VAL A 109 -2.54 -12.82 0.72
CA VAL A 109 -2.75 -14.19 1.26
C VAL A 109 -4.03 -14.28 2.11
N LYS A 110 -5.03 -15.01 1.61
CA LYS A 110 -6.37 -15.12 2.24
C LYS A 110 -6.36 -15.62 3.68
N SER A 111 -5.56 -16.64 3.98
CA SER A 111 -5.53 -17.29 5.30
C SER A 111 -5.01 -16.38 6.42
N LYS A 112 -4.23 -15.33 6.08
CA LYS A 112 -3.64 -14.40 7.05
C LYS A 112 -4.62 -13.42 7.66
N GLU A 113 -5.80 -13.22 7.07
CA GLU A 113 -6.83 -12.43 7.75
C GLU A 113 -7.32 -13.13 9.02
N GLN A 114 -7.61 -14.43 8.93
CA GLN A 114 -8.08 -15.21 10.07
C GLN A 114 -6.94 -15.56 11.03
N SER A 115 -5.80 -16.03 10.50
CA SER A 115 -4.69 -16.49 11.33
C SER A 115 -3.84 -15.36 11.90
N GLU A 116 -3.69 -14.26 11.16
CA GLU A 116 -2.79 -13.16 11.50
C GLU A 116 -3.51 -11.80 11.66
N GLY A 117 -4.81 -11.69 11.40
CA GLY A 117 -5.48 -10.38 11.50
C GLY A 117 -4.86 -9.32 10.57
N ILE A 118 -4.32 -9.75 9.42
CA ILE A 118 -3.86 -8.86 8.34
C ILE A 118 -4.91 -8.95 7.23
N ALA A 119 -5.48 -7.82 6.83
CA ALA A 119 -6.63 -7.79 5.94
C ALA A 119 -6.32 -8.44 4.59
N TYR A 120 -7.12 -9.40 4.16
CA TYR A 120 -7.00 -9.95 2.81
C TYR A 120 -7.54 -8.92 1.82
N GLN A 121 -6.69 -8.42 0.91
CA GLN A 121 -7.03 -7.25 0.09
C GLN A 121 -8.36 -7.41 -0.65
N TRP A 122 -8.62 -8.59 -1.21
CA TRP A 122 -9.80 -8.89 -2.03
C TRP A 122 -11.11 -8.94 -1.24
N ASN A 123 -11.05 -8.90 0.09
CA ASN A 123 -12.25 -8.71 0.91
C ASN A 123 -12.72 -7.25 0.92
N TYR A 124 -11.83 -6.28 0.71
CA TYR A 124 -12.09 -4.86 0.96
C TYR A 124 -12.01 -3.98 -0.27
N MET A 125 -11.31 -4.42 -1.31
CA MET A 125 -11.08 -3.62 -2.51
C MET A 125 -11.31 -4.38 -3.82
N VAL A 126 -11.64 -3.62 -4.86
CA VAL A 126 -11.54 -4.04 -6.27
C VAL A 126 -10.33 -3.40 -6.92
N GLU A 127 -9.72 -4.06 -7.90
CA GLU A 127 -8.53 -3.58 -8.59
C GLU A 127 -8.66 -3.78 -10.11
N ASN A 128 -8.23 -2.79 -10.89
CA ASN A 128 -8.15 -2.91 -12.34
C ASN A 128 -6.92 -3.73 -12.77
N GLN A 129 -6.98 -4.31 -13.97
CA GLN A 129 -5.85 -5.04 -14.55
C GLN A 129 -4.64 -4.12 -14.72
N TYR A 130 -3.45 -4.66 -14.47
CA TYR A 130 -2.20 -3.92 -14.60
C TYR A 130 -1.82 -3.64 -16.06
N GLY A 131 -1.12 -2.52 -16.28
CA GLY A 131 -0.52 -2.18 -17.58
C GLY A 131 -1.55 -1.82 -18.64
N ASP A 132 -1.17 -1.96 -19.91
CA ASP A 132 -2.03 -1.58 -21.05
C ASP A 132 -3.26 -2.48 -21.17
N GLY A 133 -3.21 -3.70 -20.61
CA GLY A 133 -4.35 -4.60 -20.52
C GLY A 133 -5.52 -4.04 -19.70
N GLY A 134 -5.24 -3.17 -18.72
CA GLY A 134 -6.25 -2.45 -17.93
C GLY A 134 -6.78 -1.17 -18.54
N ARG A 135 -6.18 -0.72 -19.65
CA ARG A 135 -6.51 0.56 -20.31
C ARG A 135 -7.11 0.30 -21.69
N LYS A 136 -8.25 -0.39 -21.73
CA LYS A 136 -9.04 -0.56 -22.95
C LYS A 136 -10.02 0.60 -23.08
N THR A 137 -10.06 1.26 -24.23
CA THR A 137 -11.05 2.32 -24.47
C THR A 137 -12.46 1.76 -24.28
N GLY A 138 -13.25 2.36 -23.39
CA GLY A 138 -14.60 1.88 -23.06
C GLY A 138 -14.66 0.65 -22.14
N SER A 139 -13.53 0.13 -21.65
CA SER A 139 -13.50 -1.03 -20.76
C SER A 139 -12.35 -0.95 -19.75
N CYS A 140 -12.68 -1.06 -18.46
CA CYS A 140 -11.68 -1.20 -17.41
C CYS A 140 -11.78 -2.61 -16.84
N PRO A 141 -11.04 -3.59 -17.40
CA PRO A 141 -11.10 -4.96 -16.89
C PRO A 141 -10.52 -5.02 -15.48
N ASN A 142 -11.15 -5.79 -14.61
CA ASN A 142 -10.62 -6.10 -13.28
C ASN A 142 -9.41 -7.02 -13.38
N ARG A 143 -8.56 -6.98 -12.36
CA ARG A 143 -7.52 -7.98 -12.15
C ARG A 143 -8.18 -9.35 -11.88
N ALA A 144 -7.57 -10.44 -12.36
CA ALA A 144 -8.13 -11.79 -12.28
C ALA A 144 -8.54 -12.21 -10.85
N GLU A 145 -7.76 -11.83 -9.84
CA GLU A 145 -8.02 -12.16 -8.44
C GLU A 145 -9.02 -11.19 -7.76
N SER A 146 -9.35 -10.07 -8.42
CA SER A 146 -10.31 -9.08 -7.96
C SER A 146 -11.74 -9.43 -8.39
N SER A 147 -12.73 -9.08 -7.57
CA SER A 147 -14.11 -8.93 -8.04
C SER A 147 -14.20 -7.90 -9.18
N ASN A 148 -15.33 -7.90 -9.89
CA ASN A 148 -15.68 -6.86 -10.86
C ASN A 148 -15.60 -5.47 -10.23
N LEU A 149 -15.21 -4.45 -11.01
CA LEU A 149 -14.99 -3.09 -10.48
C LEU A 149 -16.27 -2.40 -9.98
N ASP A 150 -17.45 -2.90 -10.34
CA ASP A 150 -18.76 -2.43 -9.89
C ASP A 150 -19.30 -3.19 -8.67
N ASP A 151 -18.51 -4.10 -8.08
CA ASP A 151 -18.86 -4.83 -6.86
C ASP A 151 -18.95 -3.89 -5.66
N LYS A 152 -20.18 -3.43 -5.38
CA LYS A 152 -20.51 -2.54 -4.25
C LYS A 152 -20.32 -3.19 -2.89
N SER A 153 -20.04 -4.50 -2.80
CA SER A 153 -19.65 -5.13 -1.55
C SER A 153 -18.24 -4.75 -1.11
N LYS A 154 -17.43 -4.18 -2.01
CA LYS A 154 -16.08 -3.66 -1.73
C LYS A 154 -16.16 -2.15 -1.55
N SER A 155 -15.54 -1.66 -0.47
CA SER A 155 -15.59 -0.24 -0.11
C SER A 155 -14.44 0.57 -0.69
N LEU A 156 -13.44 -0.09 -1.28
CA LEU A 156 -12.23 0.52 -1.83
C LEU A 156 -12.07 0.14 -3.30
N VAL A 157 -11.54 1.07 -4.09
CA VAL A 157 -11.12 0.84 -5.47
C VAL A 157 -9.65 1.16 -5.54
N LEU A 158 -8.84 0.24 -6.05
CA LEU A 158 -7.42 0.45 -6.33
C LEU A 158 -7.25 0.57 -7.84
N PHE A 159 -6.83 1.75 -8.29
CA PHE A 159 -6.45 1.95 -9.68
C PHE A 159 -4.93 1.87 -9.83
N ARG A 160 -4.41 0.81 -10.46
CA ARG A 160 -3.02 0.78 -10.91
C ARG A 160 -2.91 1.48 -12.26
N LEU A 161 -2.11 2.53 -12.28
CA LEU A 161 -1.71 3.23 -13.50
C LEU A 161 -0.72 2.35 -14.29
N SER A 162 -0.73 2.47 -15.62
CA SER A 162 0.15 1.68 -16.49
C SER A 162 1.63 1.97 -16.22
N GLN A 163 2.50 0.99 -16.49
CA GLN A 163 3.96 1.13 -16.42
C GLN A 163 4.47 2.36 -17.17
N LEU A 164 3.81 2.75 -18.25
CA LEU A 164 4.19 3.93 -19.04
C LEU A 164 4.02 5.24 -18.25
N LEU A 165 2.98 5.37 -17.43
CA LEU A 165 2.78 6.52 -16.55
C LEU A 165 3.77 6.52 -15.37
N VAL A 166 4.08 5.34 -14.83
CA VAL A 166 5.15 5.19 -13.83
C VAL A 166 6.51 5.55 -14.44
N GLN A 167 6.79 5.16 -15.68
CA GLN A 167 8.00 5.54 -16.41
C GLN A 167 8.03 7.03 -16.75
N ILE A 168 6.90 7.66 -17.11
CA ILE A 168 6.81 9.11 -17.36
C ILE A 168 6.99 9.89 -16.05
N ILE A 169 6.37 9.47 -14.95
CA ILE A 169 6.59 10.07 -13.62
C ILE A 169 8.05 9.87 -13.19
N ARG A 170 8.64 8.70 -13.45
CA ARG A 170 10.07 8.43 -13.27
C ARG A 170 10.93 9.34 -14.16
N HIS A 171 10.54 9.59 -15.41
CA HIS A 171 11.25 10.50 -16.32
C HIS A 171 11.12 11.95 -15.87
N LEU A 172 9.96 12.36 -15.35
CA LEU A 172 9.73 13.68 -14.77
C LEU A 172 10.58 13.88 -13.51
N LEU A 173 10.60 12.88 -12.61
CA LEU A 173 11.45 12.85 -11.41
C LEU A 173 12.95 12.81 -11.75
N LEU A 174 13.34 12.04 -12.79
CA LEU A 174 14.70 12.04 -13.36
C LEU A 174 15.07 13.40 -13.96
N THR A 175 14.10 14.13 -14.51
CA THR A 175 14.30 15.49 -15.05
C THR A 175 14.47 16.50 -13.91
N CYS A 176 13.73 16.35 -12.80
CA CYS A 176 13.99 17.09 -11.57
C CYS A 176 15.40 16.79 -11.01
N CYS A 177 15.90 15.57 -11.18
CA CYS A 177 17.27 15.18 -10.80
C CYS A 177 18.35 15.85 -11.68
N LYS A 178 18.09 16.04 -12.99
CA LYS A 178 18.97 16.83 -13.89
C LYS A 178 19.02 18.32 -13.53
N LEU A 179 18.05 18.82 -12.76
CA LEU A 179 17.93 20.23 -12.34
C LEU A 179 18.54 20.51 -10.95
N ASN A 180 19.35 19.60 -10.38
CA ASN A 180 20.05 19.77 -9.09
C ASN A 180 19.13 19.99 -7.86
N MET A 181 18.03 19.23 -7.77
CA MET A 181 17.38 18.95 -6.48
C MET A 181 17.73 17.51 -6.09
N VAL A 182 18.11 17.26 -4.82
CA VAL A 182 18.69 15.98 -4.36
C VAL A 182 17.62 14.95 -3.99
N PRO A 183 17.48 13.84 -4.73
CA PRO A 183 16.99 12.58 -4.18
C PRO A 183 18.14 11.56 -4.03
N PRO A 184 18.14 10.74 -2.96
CA PRO A 184 19.17 9.73 -2.73
C PRO A 184 19.02 8.51 -3.67
N ALA A 185 20.17 7.92 -3.97
CA ALA A 185 20.41 6.96 -5.03
C ALA A 185 19.71 5.59 -4.87
N ILE A 186 19.32 4.98 -6.00
CA ILE A 186 19.29 3.52 -6.14
C ILE A 186 19.58 3.17 -7.62
N ASP A 187 20.68 2.44 -7.84
CA ASP A 187 20.98 1.72 -9.07
C ASP A 187 20.72 0.23 -8.80
N GLY A 188 20.29 -0.52 -9.83
CA GLY A 188 19.94 -1.94 -9.70
C GLY A 188 18.45 -2.22 -9.84
N GLN A 189 18.16 -3.32 -10.53
CA GLN A 189 16.84 -3.80 -10.91
C GLN A 189 16.07 -4.30 -9.69
N ILE A 190 15.56 -3.35 -8.90
CA ILE A 190 14.77 -3.58 -7.70
C ILE A 190 13.30 -3.34 -8.06
N SER A 191 12.42 -4.26 -7.65
CA SER A 191 10.98 -4.01 -7.60
C SER A 191 10.72 -2.88 -6.59
N LEU A 192 10.92 -1.63 -7.02
CA LEU A 192 10.76 -0.46 -6.16
C LEU A 192 9.29 -0.36 -5.73
N PRO A 193 9.02 -0.04 -4.45
CA PRO A 193 7.67 0.15 -3.99
C PRO A 193 6.96 1.21 -4.83
N LEU A 194 5.76 0.91 -5.35
CA LEU A 194 4.95 1.93 -5.99
C LEU A 194 4.37 2.84 -4.91
N ILE A 195 4.83 4.09 -4.89
CA ILE A 195 4.37 5.14 -3.97
C ILE A 195 3.32 6.00 -4.67
N ILE A 196 2.11 6.06 -4.09
CA ILE A 196 1.04 6.95 -4.54
C ILE A 196 0.62 7.83 -3.37
N THR A 197 0.67 9.15 -3.58
CA THR A 197 0.22 10.12 -2.58
C THR A 197 -1.09 10.78 -2.99
N ARG A 198 -2.03 10.93 -2.05
CA ARG A 198 -3.29 11.65 -2.27
C ARG A 198 -3.57 12.60 -1.12
N ARG A 199 -4.02 13.82 -1.43
CA ARG A 199 -4.54 14.76 -0.43
C ARG A 199 -5.98 14.40 -0.06
N VAL A 200 -6.27 14.35 1.24
CA VAL A 200 -7.60 14.09 1.80
C VAL A 200 -7.91 15.10 2.90
N LYS A 201 -9.19 15.39 3.13
CA LYS A 201 -9.62 16.26 4.23
C LYS A 201 -9.91 15.42 5.48
N LYS A 202 -9.82 16.05 6.65
CA LYS A 202 -10.10 15.38 7.94
C LYS A 202 -11.55 14.86 8.04
N GLU A 203 -12.47 15.60 7.45
CA GLU A 203 -13.90 15.29 7.39
C GLU A 203 -14.26 14.22 6.34
N ASP A 204 -13.32 13.84 5.48
CA ASP A 204 -13.55 12.78 4.50
C ASP A 204 -13.55 11.40 5.17
N ARG A 205 -14.28 10.47 4.55
CA ARG A 205 -14.14 9.03 4.81
C ARG A 205 -12.89 8.52 4.11
N PHE A 206 -12.15 7.61 4.75
CA PHE A 206 -10.98 7.00 4.13
C PHE A 206 -11.34 6.26 2.81
N LYS A 207 -10.55 6.49 1.75
CA LYS A 207 -10.70 5.88 0.41
C LYS A 207 -9.35 5.81 -0.32
N LEU A 208 -9.12 4.75 -1.11
CA LEU A 208 -7.87 4.49 -1.88
C LEU A 208 -7.89 4.97 -3.34
N TRP A 209 -8.68 5.99 -3.67
CA TRP A 209 -9.07 6.48 -5.01
C TRP A 209 -10.38 5.88 -5.52
N THR A 210 -11.10 6.73 -6.25
CA THR A 210 -12.26 6.47 -7.09
C THR A 210 -12.06 7.41 -8.28
N CYS A 211 -12.29 6.95 -9.51
CA CYS A 211 -12.48 7.87 -10.63
C CYS A 211 -13.58 8.89 -10.30
#